data_AF-A0A224Y320-F1
#
_entry.id   AF-A0A224Y320-F1
#
_cell.length_a   1.000
_cell.length_b   1.000
_cell.length_c   1.000
_cell.angle_alpha   90.00
_cell.angle_beta   90.00
_cell.angle_gamma   90.00
#
_symmetry.space_group_name_H-M   'P 1'
#
loop_
_entity.id
_entity.type
_entity.pdbx_description
1 polymer ?
#
loop_
_entity_poly.entity_id
_entity_poly.type
_entity_poly.pdbx_seq_one_letter_code
_entity_poly.pdbx_strand_id
1 'polypeptide(L)'
;MYGSATVMVMCLGRGSGVHCFTLDPEVGEFLLTETNMVIPERGNIYSTNEGHSYLWDGAVTEYVAKKKDPKLGTPYSSRYVGSMVADVHRTLKYGGIFM
;
A
#
# COMPACT_ATOMS: atom_id res chain seq x y z
N MET A 1 -12.16 -1.01 3.19
CA MET A 1 -11.22 -0.62 4.27
C MET A 1 -11.98 0.26 5.25
N TYR A 2 -12.05 -0.17 6.51
CA TYR A 2 -12.59 0.65 7.60
C TYR A 2 -11.44 1.44 8.23
N GLY A 3 -11.09 2.57 7.59
CA GLY A 3 -10.03 3.46 8.05
C GLY A 3 -10.61 4.70 8.74
N SER A 4 -9.92 5.85 8.58
CA SER A 4 -10.50 7.15 8.94
C SER A 4 -11.77 7.47 8.17
N ALA A 5 -11.89 6.93 6.94
CA ALA A 5 -13.13 6.82 6.18
C ALA A 5 -13.33 5.36 5.76
N THR A 6 -14.58 4.98 5.50
CA THR A 6 -14.90 3.66 4.96
C THR A 6 -14.85 3.72 3.45
N VAL A 7 -13.94 2.95 2.84
CA VAL A 7 -13.79 2.90 1.38
C VAL A 7 -13.95 1.50 0.83
N MET A 8 -14.52 1.39 -0.36
CA MET A 8 -14.62 0.18 -1.16
C MET A 8 -13.81 0.39 -2.45
N VAL A 9 -12.74 -0.37 -2.61
CA VAL A 9 -11.92 -0.35 -3.84
C VAL A 9 -12.30 -1.56 -4.67
N MET A 10 -12.72 -1.34 -5.92
CA MET A 10 -13.19 -2.38 -6.82
C MET A 10 -12.38 -2.42 -8.12
N CYS A 11 -12.07 -3.64 -8.57
CA CYS A 11 -11.58 -3.93 -9.91
C CYS A 11 -12.62 -4.83 -10.59
N LEU A 12 -13.27 -4.34 -11.65
CA LEU A 12 -14.41 -5.00 -12.29
C LEU A 12 -14.02 -5.92 -13.46
N GLY A 13 -12.73 -6.14 -13.69
CA GLY A 13 -12.22 -7.01 -14.73
C GLY A 13 -11.22 -6.31 -15.67
N ARG A 14 -10.76 -7.06 -16.67
CA ARG A 14 -9.69 -6.61 -17.57
C ARG A 14 -10.15 -5.41 -18.39
N GLY A 15 -9.42 -4.30 -18.28
CA GLY A 15 -9.70 -3.06 -19.01
C GLY A 15 -10.65 -2.09 -18.30
N SER A 16 -11.27 -2.50 -17.18
CA SER A 16 -12.19 -1.62 -16.44
C SER A 16 -11.50 -0.73 -15.42
N GLY A 17 -10.20 -0.91 -15.18
CA GLY A 17 -9.44 -0.16 -14.18
C GLY A 17 -9.81 -0.51 -12.73
N VAL A 18 -9.25 0.27 -11.80
CA VAL A 18 -9.51 0.17 -10.36
C VAL A 18 -10.19 1.46 -9.90
N HIS A 19 -11.29 1.36 -9.16
CA HIS A 19 -12.07 2.52 -8.72
C HIS A 19 -12.27 2.48 -7.21
N CYS A 20 -12.28 3.64 -6.57
CA CYS A 20 -12.53 3.79 -5.14
C CYS A 20 -13.84 4.49 -4.91
N PHE A 21 -14.67 3.89 -4.08
CA PHE A 21 -15.90 4.44 -3.59
C PHE A 21 -15.75 4.71 -2.09
N THR A 22 -16.20 5.87 -1.63
CA THR A 22 -16.19 6.22 -0.20
C THR A 22 -17.63 6.22 0.31
N LEU A 23 -17.85 5.59 1.46
CA LEU A 23 -19.14 5.58 2.12
C LEU A 23 -19.44 6.97 2.66
N ASP A 24 -20.56 7.53 2.21
CA ASP A 24 -21.23 8.64 2.89
C ASP A 24 -22.13 8.05 3.99
N PRO A 25 -21.81 8.27 5.28
CA PRO A 25 -22.58 7.70 6.38
C PRO A 25 -23.94 8.40 6.58
N GLU A 26 -24.14 9.62 6.07
CA GLU A 26 -25.42 10.34 6.21
C GLU A 26 -26.50 9.73 5.31
N VAL A 27 -26.11 9.35 4.09
CA VAL A 27 -27.03 8.77 3.09
C VAL A 27 -26.96 7.24 3.08
N GLY A 28 -25.85 6.65 3.54
CA GLY A 28 -25.63 5.20 3.55
C GLY A 28 -25.19 4.63 2.20
N GLU A 29 -24.63 5.47 1.32
CA GLU A 29 -24.24 5.09 -0.04
C GLU A 29 -22.73 5.20 -0.28
N PHE A 30 -22.22 4.33 -1.14
CA PHE A 30 -20.83 4.37 -1.61
C PHE A 30 -20.73 5.25 -2.86
N LEU A 31 -20.16 6.44 -2.69
CA LEU A 31 -19.98 7.41 -3.77
C LEU A 31 -18.63 7.20 -4.46
N LEU A 32 -18.61 7.23 -5.80
CA LEU A 32 -17.37 7.13 -6.57
C LEU A 32 -16.49 8.37 -6.32
N THR A 33 -15.40 8.20 -5.59
CA THR A 33 -14.50 9.30 -5.21
C THR A 33 -13.22 9.33 -6.03
N GLU A 34 -12.74 8.19 -6.53
CA GLU A 34 -11.57 8.15 -7.42
C GLU A 34 -11.75 7.11 -8.52
N THR A 35 -11.39 7.51 -9.74
CA THR A 35 -11.50 6.68 -10.94
C THR A 35 -10.13 6.25 -11.44
N ASN A 36 -10.07 5.05 -12.02
CA ASN A 36 -8.88 4.52 -12.70
C ASN A 36 -7.59 4.70 -11.89
N MET A 37 -7.61 4.29 -10.62
CA MET A 37 -6.45 4.35 -9.75
C MET A 37 -5.29 3.56 -10.36
N VAL A 38 -4.14 4.24 -10.47
CA VAL A 38 -2.88 3.67 -10.94
C VAL A 38 -1.85 3.83 -9.84
N ILE A 39 -1.16 2.74 -9.51
CA ILE A 39 -0.05 2.79 -8.57
C ILE A 39 1.11 3.60 -9.18
N PRO A 40 1.78 4.49 -8.42
CA PRO A 40 3.01 5.13 -8.89
C PRO A 40 4.06 4.08 -9.31
N GLU A 41 4.76 4.33 -10.43
CA GLU A 41 5.78 3.39 -10.94
C GLU A 41 6.88 3.08 -9.92
N ARG A 42 7.20 4.06 -9.05
CA ARG A 42 8.15 3.88 -7.95
C ARG A 42 7.75 4.71 -6.74
N GLY A 43 7.66 4.06 -5.59
CA GLY A 43 7.51 4.74 -4.30
C GLY A 43 8.80 4.74 -3.48
N ASN A 44 8.71 5.29 -2.27
CA ASN A 44 9.80 5.40 -1.29
C ASN A 44 9.41 4.81 0.08
N ILE A 45 8.45 3.89 0.09
CA ILE A 45 7.97 3.19 1.28
C ILE A 45 8.16 1.69 1.08
N TYR A 46 8.65 1.00 2.11
CA TYR A 46 8.53 -0.46 2.21
C TYR A 46 7.73 -0.79 3.46
N SER A 47 6.97 -1.88 3.38
CA SER A 47 6.06 -2.33 4.42
C SER A 47 6.22 -3.81 4.64
N THR A 48 6.80 -4.20 5.78
CA THR A 48 6.99 -5.60 6.15
C THR A 48 7.12 -5.73 7.67
N ASN A 49 6.87 -6.92 8.20
CA ASN A 49 7.08 -7.21 9.61
C ASN A 49 8.54 -7.56 9.88
N GLU A 50 9.32 -6.57 10.29
CA GLU A 50 10.74 -6.75 10.65
C GLU A 50 10.96 -7.64 11.88
N GLY A 51 9.92 -7.90 12.68
CA GLY A 51 9.96 -8.87 13.77
C GLY A 51 10.24 -10.30 13.29
N HIS A 52 9.96 -10.62 12.03
CA HIS A 52 10.28 -11.91 11.41
C HIS A 52 11.62 -11.92 10.66
N SER A 53 12.47 -10.92 10.87
CA SER A 53 13.75 -10.82 10.15
C SER A 53 14.66 -12.05 10.28
N TYR A 54 14.57 -12.77 11.39
CA TYR A 54 15.29 -14.03 11.61
C TYR A 54 14.83 -15.19 10.72
N LEU A 55 13.65 -15.08 10.10
CA LEU A 55 13.08 -16.06 9.16
C LEU A 55 13.23 -15.65 7.70
N TRP A 56 13.72 -14.44 7.42
CA TRP A 56 13.84 -13.95 6.06
C TRP A 56 14.91 -14.72 5.29
N ASP A 57 14.65 -14.92 4.01
CA ASP A 57 15.69 -15.38 3.11
C ASP A 57 16.74 -14.27 2.88
N GLY A 58 17.83 -14.64 2.20
CA GLY A 58 18.91 -13.70 1.90
C GLY A 58 18.46 -12.52 1.02
N ALA A 59 17.49 -12.73 0.12
CA ALA A 59 17.06 -11.71 -0.83
C ALA A 59 16.23 -10.62 -0.13
N VAL A 60 15.29 -11.00 0.75
CA VAL A 60 14.50 -10.06 1.54
C VAL A 60 15.40 -9.29 2.50
N THR A 61 16.33 -9.99 3.16
CA THR A 61 17.30 -9.37 4.07
C THR A 61 18.15 -8.33 3.35
N GLU A 62 18.72 -8.68 2.20
CA GLU A 62 19.52 -7.77 1.37
C GLU A 62 18.68 -6.59 0.86
N TYR A 63 17.46 -6.85 0.40
CA TYR A 63 16.56 -5.81 -0.10
C TYR A 63 16.26 -4.76 0.98
N VAL A 64 15.83 -5.19 2.17
CA VAL A 64 15.50 -4.28 3.27
C VAL A 64 16.74 -3.52 3.74
N ALA A 65 17.90 -4.18 3.82
CA ALA A 65 19.17 -3.50 4.14
C ALA A 65 19.49 -2.39 3.13
N LYS A 66 19.37 -2.68 1.82
CA LYS A 66 19.57 -1.69 0.75
C LYS A 66 18.60 -0.51 0.83
N LYS A 67 17.36 -0.73 1.28
CA LYS A 67 16.37 0.34 1.45
C LYS A 67 16.64 1.24 2.64
N LYS A 68 17.43 0.80 3.61
CA LYS A 68 17.83 1.57 4.79
C LYS A 68 19.15 2.33 4.59
N ASP A 69 19.99 1.89 3.65
CA ASP A 69 21.34 2.44 3.48
C ASP A 69 21.34 3.82 2.78
N PRO A 70 21.71 4.90 3.49
CA PRO A 70 21.78 6.25 2.90
C PRO A 70 22.86 6.39 1.81
N LYS A 71 23.83 5.47 1.75
CA LYS A 71 24.86 5.47 0.70
C LYS A 71 24.31 5.05 -0.65
N LEU A 72 23.18 4.34 -0.68
CA LEU A 72 22.52 3.87 -1.90
C LEU A 72 21.42 4.81 -2.39
N GLY A 73 21.30 5.99 -1.78
CA GLY A 73 20.29 7.00 -2.05
C GLY A 73 19.43 7.30 -0.83
N THR A 74 18.34 8.03 -1.02
CA THR A 74 17.43 8.37 0.08
C THR A 74 16.81 7.11 0.67
N PRO A 75 17.01 6.83 1.98
CA PRO A 75 16.40 5.68 2.62
C PRO A 75 14.88 5.69 2.49
N TYR A 76 14.30 4.51 2.31
CA TYR A 76 12.85 4.38 2.24
C TYR A 76 12.26 4.49 3.65
N SER A 77 11.07 5.06 3.73
CA SER A 77 10.30 5.05 4.98
C SER A 77 9.76 3.65 5.25
N SER A 78 9.93 3.15 6.47
CA SER A 78 9.24 1.95 6.94
C SER A 78 7.83 2.32 7.38
N ARG A 79 6.82 1.58 6.92
CA ARG A 79 5.44 1.67 7.41
C ARG A 79 4.88 0.26 7.52
N TYR A 80 4.35 -0.11 8.67
CA TYR A 80 3.70 -1.39 8.84
C TYR A 80 2.51 -1.20 9.78
N VAL A 81 1.30 -1.16 9.21
CA VAL A 81 0.06 -1.02 9.99
C VAL A 81 -0.30 -2.35 10.65
N GLY A 82 0.11 -3.48 10.05
CA GLY A 82 -0.21 -4.83 10.53
C GLY A 82 -1.61 -5.30 10.10
N SER A 83 -2.31 -4.49 9.31
CA SER A 83 -3.54 -4.86 8.62
C SER A 83 -3.31 -4.81 7.13
N MET A 84 -3.35 -5.99 6.49
CA MET A 84 -3.05 -6.13 5.05
C MET A 84 -3.84 -5.15 4.20
N VAL A 85 -5.12 -4.94 4.49
CA VAL A 85 -5.97 -4.01 3.71
C VAL A 85 -5.48 -2.56 3.80
N ALA A 86 -4.99 -2.13 4.96
CA ALA A 86 -4.48 -0.77 5.15
C ALA A 86 -3.12 -0.59 4.48
N ASP A 87 -2.23 -1.57 4.62
CA ASP A 87 -0.89 -1.53 4.00
C ASP A 87 -0.98 -1.60 2.47
N VAL A 88 -1.83 -2.47 1.91
CA VAL A 88 -2.06 -2.56 0.46
C VAL A 88 -2.74 -1.31 -0.08
N HIS A 89 -3.75 -0.76 0.61
CA HIS A 89 -4.42 0.46 0.18
C HIS A 89 -3.44 1.64 0.13
N ARG A 90 -2.58 1.79 1.13
CA ARG A 90 -1.51 2.79 1.14
C ARG A 90 -0.52 2.57 0.00
N THR A 91 -0.05 1.34 -0.23
CA THR A 91 0.85 1.02 -1.32
C THR A 91 0.24 1.34 -2.69
N LEU A 92 -1.06 1.07 -2.89
CA LEU A 92 -1.76 1.42 -4.12
C LEU A 92 -1.80 2.94 -4.37
N LYS A 93 -1.99 3.75 -3.31
CA LYS A 93 -2.09 5.22 -3.41
C LYS A 93 -0.74 5.91 -3.56
N TYR A 94 0.21 5.55 -2.71
CA TYR A 94 1.49 6.26 -2.58
C TYR A 94 2.65 5.55 -3.25
N GLY A 95 2.40 4.37 -3.81
CA GLY A 95 3.44 3.50 -4.33
C GLY A 95 4.29 2.89 -3.22
N GLY A 96 5.32 2.19 -3.63
CA GLY A 96 6.22 1.47 -2.73
C GLY A 96 5.95 -0.02 -2.81
N ILE A 97 6.27 -0.74 -1.73
CA ILE A 97 6.16 -2.19 -1.69
C ILE A 97 5.61 -2.68 -0.35
N PHE A 98 4.77 -3.71 -0.41
CA PHE A 98 4.30 -4.49 0.72
C PHE A 98 4.82 -5.92 0.58
N MET A 99 5.44 -6.46 1.63
CA MET A 99 6.08 -7.78 1.66
C MET A 99 5.74 -8.52 2.95
#